data_AF-A0A6C0CR45-F1
#
_entry.id   AF-A0A6C0CR45-F1
#
_cell.length_a   1.000
_cell.length_b   1.000
_cell.length_c   1.000
_cell.angle_alpha   90.00
_cell.angle_beta   90.00
_cell.angle_gamma   90.00
#
_symmetry.space_group_name_H-M   'P 1'
#
loop_
_entity.id
_entity.type
_entity.pdbx_description
1 polymer ?
#
loop_
_entity_poly.entity_id
_entity_poly.type
_entity_poly.pdbx_seq_one_letter_code
_entity_poly.pdbx_strand_id
1 'polypeptide(L)'
;MTESNRSFTVSKCTAKCDKAEGGRYKGKIPSQAARKAGRALLKSCKKRQLKFTLRETTQGSAHKEFTYSAIKVKLDKPQIIKRGNSTITVTHEYLVHAC
;
A
#
# COMPACT_ATOMS: atom_id res chain seq x y z
N MET A 1 -26.89 2.66 -3.19
CA MET A 1 -25.63 3.03 -3.85
C MET A 1 -25.14 4.33 -3.25
N THR A 2 -23.98 4.33 -2.57
CA THR A 2 -23.02 5.46 -2.48
C THR A 2 -21.79 4.97 -1.71
N GLU A 3 -20.97 4.16 -2.39
CA GLU A 3 -19.68 3.73 -1.84
C GLU A 3 -18.69 4.90 -1.91
N SER A 4 -18.54 5.64 -0.80
CA SER A 4 -17.61 6.76 -0.68
C SER A 4 -16.15 6.30 -0.80
N ASN A 5 -15.68 6.15 -2.05
CA ASN A 5 -14.29 5.89 -2.37
C ASN A 5 -13.47 7.17 -2.09
N ARG A 6 -12.73 7.16 -0.98
CA ARG A 6 -11.78 8.23 -0.65
C ARG A 6 -10.52 8.11 -1.51
N SER A 7 -9.95 9.24 -1.88
CA SER A 7 -8.69 9.31 -2.63
C SER A 7 -7.55 9.65 -1.68
N PHE A 8 -6.44 8.94 -1.82
CA PHE A 8 -5.23 9.17 -1.04
C PHE A 8 -4.03 9.25 -1.97
N THR A 9 -3.09 10.14 -1.67
CA THR A 9 -1.86 10.31 -2.44
C THR A 9 -0.67 10.10 -1.53
N VAL A 10 0.39 9.45 -2.01
CA VAL A 10 1.64 9.33 -1.23
C VAL A 10 2.34 10.68 -1.23
N SER A 11 2.38 11.31 -0.05
CA SER A 11 2.93 12.63 0.21
C SER A 11 4.45 12.54 0.45
N LYS A 12 4.87 11.56 1.26
CA LYS A 12 6.27 11.36 1.60
C LYS A 12 6.60 9.88 1.65
N CYS A 13 7.82 9.54 1.30
CA CYS A 13 8.37 8.19 1.49
C CYS A 13 9.79 8.31 2.04
N THR A 14 10.11 7.53 3.07
CA THR A 14 11.47 7.46 3.61
C THR A 14 12.43 6.76 2.65
N ALA A 15 11.93 5.88 1.78
CA ALA A 15 12.75 5.28 0.74
C ALA A 15 12.82 6.23 -0.47
N LYS A 16 14.02 6.67 -0.85
CA LYS A 16 14.24 7.30 -2.16
C LYS A 16 13.93 6.29 -3.25
N CYS A 17 12.85 6.51 -3.99
CA CYS A 17 12.52 5.78 -5.20
C CYS A 17 11.75 6.68 -6.16
N ASP A 18 12.00 6.53 -7.46
CA ASP A 18 11.44 7.39 -8.51
C ASP A 18 9.91 7.41 -8.58
N LYS A 19 9.26 6.39 -8.00
CA LYS A 19 7.78 6.29 -7.90
C LYS A 19 7.25 6.44 -6.48
N ALA A 20 8.07 6.97 -5.58
CA ALA A 20 7.72 7.06 -4.17
C ALA A 20 6.64 8.11 -3.89
N GLU A 21 6.66 9.20 -4.64
CA GLU A 21 5.80 10.36 -4.43
C GLU A 21 4.79 10.51 -5.57
N GLY A 22 3.56 10.92 -5.25
CA GLY A 22 2.52 11.22 -6.25
C GLY A 22 1.60 10.06 -6.66
N GLY A 23 1.83 8.84 -6.18
CA GLY A 23 0.91 7.71 -6.45
C GLY A 23 -0.48 7.93 -5.84
N ARG A 24 -1.54 7.90 -6.66
CA ARG A 24 -2.94 8.04 -6.23
C ARG A 24 -3.60 6.67 -6.00
N TYR A 25 -4.10 6.47 -4.80
CA TYR A 25 -4.72 5.22 -4.35
C TYR A 25 -6.13 5.48 -3.82
N LYS A 26 -7.10 4.75 -4.37
CA LYS A 26 -8.50 4.81 -3.90
C LYS A 26 -8.78 3.70 -2.89
N GLY A 27 -9.48 4.05 -1.81
CA GLY A 27 -9.90 3.12 -0.78
C GLY A 27 -11.03 3.67 0.07
N LYS A 28 -11.83 2.77 0.67
CA LYS A 28 -12.88 3.16 1.64
C LYS A 28 -12.28 3.67 2.95
N ILE A 29 -11.16 3.08 3.37
CA ILE A 29 -10.39 3.43 4.57
C ILE A 29 -8.93 3.68 4.19
N PRO A 30 -8.20 4.54 4.94
CA PRO A 30 -6.82 4.88 4.62
C PRO A 30 -5.90 3.64 4.63
N SER A 31 -6.15 2.67 5.51
CA SER A 31 -5.38 1.42 5.57
C SER A 31 -5.50 0.56 4.29
N GLN A 32 -6.64 0.59 3.60
CA GLN A 32 -6.79 -0.11 2.31
C GLN A 32 -5.95 0.56 1.21
N ALA A 33 -5.94 1.90 1.18
CA ALA A 33 -5.08 2.65 0.28
C ALA A 33 -3.60 2.42 0.62
N ALA A 34 -3.26 2.35 1.91
CA ALA A 34 -1.93 2.05 2.41
C ALA A 34 -1.42 0.67 1.98
N ARG A 35 -2.25 -0.37 2.04
CA ARG A 35 -1.86 -1.71 1.56
C ARG A 35 -1.52 -1.72 0.07
N LYS A 36 -2.31 -1.00 -0.76
CA LYS A 36 -2.04 -0.87 -2.20
C LYS A 36 -0.76 -0.07 -2.45
N ALA A 37 -0.61 1.06 -1.78
CA ALA A 37 0.56 1.93 -1.89
C ALA A 37 1.83 1.21 -1.43
N GLY A 38 1.83 0.64 -0.22
CA GLY A 38 2.95 -0.10 0.36
C GLY A 38 3.42 -1.25 -0.53
N ARG A 39 2.49 -2.02 -1.13
CA ARG A 39 2.87 -3.09 -2.07
C ARG A 39 3.50 -2.54 -3.35
N ALA A 40 2.95 -1.47 -3.92
CA ALA A 40 3.51 -0.82 -5.10
C ALA A 40 4.90 -0.25 -4.82
N LEU A 41 5.07 0.45 -3.69
CA LEU A 41 6.33 1.00 -3.23
C LEU A 41 7.36 -0.09 -2.97
N LEU A 42 7.02 -1.16 -2.23
CA LEU A 42 7.96 -2.26 -1.97
C LEU A 42 8.42 -2.95 -3.26
N LYS A 43 7.54 -3.04 -4.26
CA LYS A 43 7.88 -3.58 -5.58
C LYS A 43 8.79 -2.63 -6.37
N SER A 44 8.50 -1.33 -6.36
CA SER A 44 9.26 -0.32 -7.10
C SER A 44 10.63 -0.03 -6.48
N CYS A 45 10.69 0.17 -5.16
CA CYS A 45 11.92 0.54 -4.45
C CYS A 45 12.82 -0.68 -4.18
N LYS A 46 12.38 -1.90 -4.51
CA LYS A 46 13.08 -3.19 -4.26
C LYS A 46 13.58 -3.36 -2.82
N LYS A 47 12.97 -2.67 -1.85
CA LYS A 47 13.32 -2.75 -0.42
C LYS A 47 12.45 -3.78 0.31
N ARG A 48 12.98 -4.34 1.39
CA ARG A 48 12.23 -5.22 2.30
C ARG A 48 11.30 -4.45 3.23
N GLN A 49 11.64 -3.21 3.58
CA GLN A 49 10.82 -2.37 4.44
C GLN A 49 10.91 -0.91 4.00
N LEU A 50 9.82 -0.16 4.16
CA LEU A 50 9.77 1.28 3.93
C LEU A 50 8.68 1.92 4.78
N LYS A 51 8.89 3.20 5.12
CA LYS A 51 7.89 4.06 5.74
C LYS A 51 7.40 5.07 4.72
N PHE A 52 6.10 5.35 4.72
CA PHE A 52 5.48 6.29 3.79
C PHE A 52 4.27 6.96 4.44
N THR A 53 3.98 8.17 3.99
CA THR A 53 2.87 8.99 4.47
C THR A 53 1.87 9.16 3.34
N LEU A 54 0.62 8.78 3.61
CA LEU A 54 -0.53 8.99 2.74
C LEU A 54 -1.28 10.23 3.17
N ARG A 55 -1.52 11.14 2.23
CA ARG A 55 -2.39 12.30 2.42
C ARG A 55 -3.73 12.04 1.77
N GLU A 56 -4.81 12.31 2.49
CA GLU A 56 -6.14 12.28 1.89
C GLU A 56 -6.31 13.43 0.88
N THR A 57 -6.73 13.10 -0.33
CA THR A 57 -6.97 14.02 -1.45
C THR A 57 -8.41 13.95 -1.95
N THR A 58 -9.31 13.38 -1.15
CA THR A 58 -10.76 13.45 -1.40
C THR A 58 -11.23 14.90 -1.36
N GLN A 59 -12.06 15.29 -2.31
CA GLN A 59 -12.66 16.63 -2.38
C GLN A 59 -13.44 16.94 -1.09
N GLY A 60 -13.17 18.09 -0.47
CA GLY A 60 -13.80 18.51 0.79
C GLY A 60 -13.28 17.80 2.05
N SER A 61 -12.24 16.99 1.95
CA SER A 61 -11.60 16.38 3.14
C SER A 61 -10.66 17.37 3.83
N ALA A 62 -10.38 17.15 5.12
CA ALA A 62 -9.40 17.91 5.89
C ALA A 62 -7.94 17.62 5.49
N HIS A 63 -7.70 16.89 4.39
CA HIS A 63 -6.38 16.56 3.87
C HIS A 63 -5.44 15.89 4.89
N LYS A 64 -6.00 15.06 5.76
CA LYS A 64 -5.26 14.37 6.83
C LYS A 64 -4.12 13.53 6.27
N GLU A 65 -2.99 13.56 6.96
CA GLU A 65 -1.83 12.74 6.67
C GLU A 65 -1.80 11.53 7.62
N PHE A 66 -1.52 10.37 7.06
CA PHE A 66 -1.48 9.08 7.76
C PHE A 66 -0.15 8.41 7.45
N THR A 67 0.63 8.14 8.49
CA THR A 67 1.93 7.48 8.34
C THR A 67 1.78 5.97 8.48
N TYR A 68 2.43 5.24 7.58
CA TYR A 68 2.39 3.79 7.52
C TYR A 68 3.78 3.20 7.32
N SER A 69 3.99 2.01 7.85
CA SER A 69 5.17 1.19 7.62
C SER A 69 4.77 -0.05 6.82
N ALA A 70 5.42 -0.27 5.68
CA ALA A 70 5.23 -1.45 4.85
C ALA A 70 6.45 -2.37 4.93
N ILE A 71 6.21 -3.67 5.10
CA ILE A 71 7.23 -4.71 5.25
C ILE A 71 6.91 -5.87 4.31
N LYS A 72 7.91 -6.33 3.57
CA LYS A 72 7.90 -7.54 2.76
C LYS A 72 8.55 -8.66 3.55
N VAL A 73 7.75 -9.59 4.02
CA VAL A 73 8.21 -10.77 4.77
C VAL A 73 8.24 -11.96 3.81
N LYS A 74 9.33 -12.73 3.83
CA LYS A 74 9.38 -14.01 3.10
C LYS A 74 8.64 -15.04 3.96
N LEU A 75 7.68 -15.72 3.38
CA LEU A 75 6.94 -16.78 4.07
C LEU A 75 7.83 -18.02 4.15
N ASP A 76 7.93 -18.64 5.33
CA ASP A 76 8.63 -19.92 5.51
C ASP A 76 8.00 -21.03 4.69
N LYS A 77 6.67 -21.02 4.58
CA LYS A 77 5.90 -21.94 3.75
C LYS A 77 5.19 -21.16 2.64
N PRO A 78 5.42 -21.47 1.36
CA PRO A 78 4.71 -20.81 0.28
C PRO A 78 3.20 -21.07 0.39
N GLN A 79 2.40 -20.01 0.36
CA GLN A 79 0.95 -20.13 0.31
C GLN A 79 0.50 -20.36 -1.13
N ILE A 80 -0.27 -21.42 -1.34
CA ILE A 80 -0.84 -21.74 -2.65
C ILE A 80 -2.26 -21.18 -2.69
N ILE A 81 -2.47 -20.15 -3.50
CA ILE A 81 -3.79 -19.53 -3.67
C ILE A 81 -4.35 -19.96 -5.01
N LYS A 82 -5.50 -20.64 -5.00
CA LYS A 82 -6.25 -20.96 -6.22
C LYS A 82 -7.11 -19.76 -6.62
N ARG A 83 -6.94 -19.27 -7.84
CA ARG A 83 -7.84 -18.28 -8.47
C ARG A 83 -8.36 -18.87 -9.78
N GLY A 84 -9.59 -19.37 -9.74
CA GLY A 84 -10.18 -20.09 -10.88
C GLY A 84 -9.31 -21.28 -11.27
N ASN A 85 -8.89 -21.34 -12.53
CA ASN A 85 -8.04 -22.41 -13.06
C ASN A 85 -6.53 -22.17 -12.87
N SER A 86 -6.13 -21.04 -12.27
CA SER A 86 -4.72 -20.71 -12.05
C SER A 86 -4.32 -20.90 -10.58
N THR A 87 -3.18 -21.54 -10.38
CA THR A 87 -2.56 -21.70 -9.07
C THR A 87 -1.46 -20.66 -8.92
N ILE A 88 -1.55 -19.80 -7.90
CA ILE A 88 -0.57 -18.76 -7.61
C ILE A 88 0.20 -19.16 -6.36
N THR A 89 1.50 -19.40 -6.50
CA THR A 89 2.40 -19.65 -5.37
C THR A 89 2.89 -18.32 -4.80
N VAL A 90 2.41 -17.98 -3.61
CA VAL A 90 2.79 -16.78 -2.88
C VAL A 90 3.89 -17.12 -1.89
N THR A 91 5.10 -16.64 -2.17
CA THR A 91 6.29 -16.83 -1.31
C THR A 91 6.56 -15.65 -0.37
N HIS A 92 5.85 -14.54 -0.57
CA HIS A 92 6.08 -13.30 0.17
C HIS A 92 4.77 -12.69 0.63
N GLU A 93 4.74 -12.25 1.88
CA GLU A 93 3.66 -11.49 2.47
C GLU A 93 4.02 -10.00 2.56
N TYR A 94 3.03 -9.14 2.38
CA TYR A 94 3.17 -7.70 2.44
C TYR A 94 2.34 -7.16 3.61
N LEU A 95 3.01 -6.84 4.71
CA LEU A 95 2.39 -6.29 5.91
C LEU A 95 2.45 -4.77 5.85
N VAL A 96 1.34 -4.12 6.17
CA VAL A 96 1.27 -2.65 6.28
C VAL A 96 0.61 -2.28 7.59
N HIS A 97 1.34 -1.56 8.44
CA HIS A 97 0.91 -1.11 9.76
C HIS A 97 0.84 0.41 9.81
N ALA A 98 -0.18 0.95 10.47
CA ALA A 98 -0.23 2.36 10.83
C ALA A 98 0.86 2.66 11.87
N CYS A 99 1.50 3.81 11.75
CA CYS A 99 2.58 4.25 12.64
C CYS A 99 2.15 5.44 13.49
#